data_AF-A0A949UGM4-F1
#
_entry.id   AF-A0A949UGM4-F1
#
_cell.length_a   1.000
_cell.length_b   1.000
_cell.length_c   1.000
_cell.angle_alpha   90.00
_cell.angle_beta   90.00
_cell.angle_gamma   90.00
#
_symmetry.space_group_name_H-M   'P 1'
#
loop_
_entity.id
_entity.type
_entity.pdbx_description
1 polymer ?
#
loop_
_entity_poly.entity_id
_entity_poly.type
_entity_poly.pdbx_seq_one_letter_code
_entity_poly.pdbx_strand_id
1 'polypeptide(L)'
;MVEDPKWELAILATVQGFYEKLLQEPVGGEVPVPSGLEAVSLQSDEDVAGTLSAMHRWLKLLDMAISPALLRCAFSEETDPEIAEAMLRYFTRKKDAAEATRDKTDLVATFLYRHPRVAGQWEQRGYGLDGSLPLSPFEIALIEILSDAEVPPLSDEHSQLLRQFDKLQDEAQNARDLNVLLESGIIPRVRELKRSFENAFYHPGVLATIARYNATFGRRFDELFREATTQIKRFASELEEQGGTILGTVDGVDVTVEHVASLKENELLRIDYANALEKFRRVSRLRKTLEQRPPMRRIAKPSVTATENKPSANRKLQTRPSLDIPAVRAAVTPQQISSEEAKLSRVEESIRVFVRVADPKFRQVVPMRFFNLILTPAEAEAFSADYLQEKSLRAEVARAILRLVSVGARMTTELEELRRAENSPSLWRLHGESLAVLLEIERTAHEATGRVISSAKQQGNTNAVETLQASQKKLNDCSELVLKTLAPKPAEKAVSAVSGN
;
A
#
# COMPACT_ATOMS: atom_id res chain seq x y z
N MET A 1 15.90 18.37 -1.74
CA MET A 1 15.24 18.67 -3.04
C MET A 1 13.92 19.32 -2.72
N VAL A 2 13.53 20.42 -3.41
CA VAL A 2 12.24 21.08 -3.16
C VAL A 2 11.18 20.27 -3.90
N GLU A 3 10.31 19.60 -3.15
CA GLU A 3 9.18 18.82 -3.67
C GLU A 3 8.17 19.74 -4.36
N ASP A 4 7.39 19.20 -5.30
CA ASP A 4 6.25 19.92 -5.89
C ASP A 4 5.19 20.15 -4.80
N PRO A 5 4.99 21.40 -4.34
CA PRO A 5 4.09 21.67 -3.23
C PRO A 5 2.62 21.36 -3.58
N LYS A 6 2.26 21.32 -4.88
CA LYS A 6 0.92 20.92 -5.30
C LYS A 6 0.71 19.41 -5.15
N TRP A 7 1.74 18.63 -5.48
CA TRP A 7 1.72 17.18 -5.30
C TRP A 7 1.52 16.81 -3.84
N GLU A 8 2.30 17.43 -2.95
CA GLU A 8 2.18 17.23 -1.52
C GLU A 8 0.79 17.64 -1.01
N LEU A 9 0.28 18.81 -1.40
CA LEU A 9 -1.04 19.27 -0.97
C LEU A 9 -2.15 18.29 -1.39
N ALA A 10 -2.08 17.70 -2.58
CA ALA A 10 -3.05 16.72 -3.04
C ALA A 10 -3.02 15.42 -2.21
N ILE A 11 -1.83 14.94 -1.81
CA ILE A 11 -1.70 13.81 -0.90
C ILE A 11 -2.35 14.14 0.45
N LEU A 12 -2.02 15.30 1.01
CA LEU A 12 -2.54 15.73 2.30
C LEU A 12 -4.06 15.91 2.29
N ALA A 13 -4.63 16.38 1.17
CA ALA A 13 -6.08 16.48 0.98
C ALA A 13 -6.77 15.11 1.03
N THR A 14 -6.19 14.08 0.41
CA THR A 14 -6.70 12.70 0.50
C THR A 14 -6.67 12.19 1.94
N VAL A 15 -5.59 12.45 2.68
CA VAL A 15 -5.45 12.10 4.10
C VAL A 15 -6.50 12.83 4.95
N GLN A 16 -6.70 14.13 4.71
CA GLN A 16 -7.71 14.94 5.39
C GLN A 16 -9.10 14.35 5.20
N GLY A 17 -9.53 14.12 3.95
CA GLY A 17 -10.86 13.59 3.67
C GLY A 17 -11.10 12.21 4.30
N PHE A 18 -10.06 11.39 4.38
CA PHE A 18 -10.15 10.11 5.08
C PHE A 18 -10.30 10.28 6.61
N TYR A 19 -9.52 11.17 7.22
CA TYR A 19 -9.61 11.46 8.65
C TYR A 19 -10.94 12.09 9.06
N GLU A 20 -11.46 13.02 8.26
CA GLU A 20 -12.78 13.62 8.48
C GLU A 20 -13.86 12.54 8.49
N LYS A 21 -13.88 11.67 7.48
CA LYS A 21 -14.81 10.55 7.41
C LYS A 21 -14.70 9.62 8.62
N LEU A 22 -13.48 9.34 9.09
CA LEU A 22 -13.24 8.47 10.25
C LEU A 22 -13.73 9.10 11.56
N LEU A 23 -13.70 10.43 11.67
CA LEU A 23 -14.09 11.17 12.87
C LEU A 23 -15.58 11.55 12.91
N GLN A 24 -16.30 11.46 11.78
CA GLN A 24 -17.72 11.81 11.71
C GLN A 24 -18.59 11.06 12.72
N GLU A 25 -18.40 9.74 12.83
CA GLU A 25 -19.17 8.90 13.76
C GLU A 25 -18.83 9.22 15.24
N PRO A 26 -17.54 9.25 15.67
CA PRO A 26 -17.18 9.64 17.03
C PRO A 26 -17.63 11.05 17.43
N VAL A 27 -17.59 12.00 16.49
CA VAL A 27 -17.97 13.42 16.73
C VAL A 27 -19.49 13.61 16.69
N GLY A 28 -20.23 12.69 16.07
CA GLY A 28 -21.68 12.78 15.92
C GLY A 28 -22.13 13.79 14.86
N GLY A 29 -21.30 14.07 13.86
CA GLY A 29 -21.57 15.07 12.83
C GLY A 29 -20.39 15.33 11.90
N GLU A 30 -20.52 16.32 11.00
CA GLU A 30 -19.43 16.75 10.13
C GLU A 30 -18.28 17.37 10.94
N VAL A 31 -17.05 17.04 10.58
CA VAL A 31 -15.85 17.62 11.20
C VAL A 31 -15.64 19.02 10.62
N PRO A 32 -15.59 20.09 11.45
CA PRO A 32 -15.44 21.44 10.95
C PRO A 32 -14.04 21.64 10.35
N VAL A 33 -14.00 21.99 9.07
CA VAL A 33 -12.75 22.25 8.33
C VAL A 33 -12.37 23.72 8.48
N PRO A 34 -11.11 24.06 8.82
CA PRO A 34 -10.65 25.43 8.85
C PRO A 34 -10.82 26.14 7.50
N SER A 35 -11.16 27.41 7.54
CA SER A 35 -11.31 28.24 6.34
C SER A 35 -10.04 28.23 5.49
N GLY A 36 -10.16 27.93 4.20
CA GLY A 36 -9.05 27.82 3.26
C GLY A 36 -8.52 26.38 3.05
N LEU A 37 -9.01 25.40 3.81
CA LEU A 37 -8.70 23.97 3.63
C LEU A 37 -9.89 23.17 3.09
N GLU A 38 -10.96 23.83 2.66
CA GLU A 38 -12.08 23.17 1.99
C GLU A 38 -11.68 22.68 0.60
N ALA A 39 -12.32 21.61 0.11
CA ALA A 39 -12.03 21.03 -1.20
C ALA A 39 -12.06 22.04 -2.37
N VAL A 40 -12.85 23.11 -2.25
CA VAL A 40 -12.95 24.20 -3.23
C VAL A 40 -11.73 25.14 -3.15
N SER A 41 -11.25 25.43 -1.93
CA SER A 41 -10.12 26.30 -1.65
C SER A 41 -8.78 25.67 -2.06
N LEU A 42 -8.67 24.34 -1.95
CA LEU A 42 -7.49 23.55 -2.34
C LEU A 42 -7.22 23.52 -3.86
N GLN A 43 -8.14 24.02 -4.67
CA GLN A 43 -7.99 24.14 -6.13
C GLN A 43 -7.39 25.49 -6.56
N SER A 44 -7.22 26.43 -5.62
CA SER A 44 -6.59 27.72 -5.90
C SER A 44 -5.08 27.57 -6.09
N ASP A 45 -4.54 28.26 -7.11
CA ASP A 45 -3.09 28.35 -7.34
C ASP A 45 -2.44 29.46 -6.48
N GLU A 46 -3.24 30.22 -5.72
CA GLU A 46 -2.76 31.30 -4.86
C GLU A 46 -2.26 30.75 -3.50
N ASP A 47 -1.02 31.12 -3.11
CA ASP A 47 -0.37 30.77 -1.84
C ASP A 47 -0.41 29.27 -1.44
N VAL A 48 0.06 28.40 -2.34
CA VAL A 48 0.20 26.95 -2.07
C VAL A 48 1.05 26.68 -0.81
N ALA A 49 2.10 27.47 -0.58
CA ALA A 49 2.99 27.28 0.57
C ALA A 49 2.30 27.58 1.92
N GLY A 50 1.53 28.68 2.01
CA GLY A 50 0.73 29.00 3.18
C GLY A 50 -0.36 27.94 3.44
N THR A 51 -1.05 27.51 2.38
CA THR A 51 -2.07 26.46 2.44
C THR A 51 -1.49 25.13 2.93
N LEU A 52 -0.34 24.73 2.40
CA LEU A 52 0.37 23.50 2.79
C LEU A 52 0.85 23.56 4.24
N SER A 53 1.30 24.72 4.74
CA SER A 53 1.62 24.91 6.16
C SER A 53 0.39 24.77 7.06
N ALA A 54 -0.74 25.35 6.66
CA ALA A 54 -2.01 25.21 7.38
C ALA A 54 -2.52 23.77 7.39
N MET A 55 -2.46 23.09 6.24
CA MET A 55 -2.82 21.68 6.07
C MET A 55 -2.01 20.77 7.01
N HIS A 56 -0.69 20.95 7.07
CA HIS A 56 0.16 20.19 7.98
C HIS A 56 -0.23 20.35 9.46
N ARG A 57 -0.54 21.59 9.89
CA ARG A 57 -0.99 21.85 11.27
C ARG A 57 -2.34 21.19 11.56
N TRP A 58 -3.27 21.28 10.60
CA TRP A 58 -4.59 20.69 10.72
C TRP A 58 -4.52 19.16 10.79
N LEU A 59 -3.79 18.53 9.87
CA LEU A 59 -3.59 17.08 9.87
C LEU A 59 -2.87 16.58 11.12
N LYS A 60 -1.95 17.37 11.69
CA LYS A 60 -1.32 17.03 12.98
C LYS A 60 -2.35 16.97 14.10
N LEU A 61 -3.32 17.89 14.12
CA LEU A 61 -4.40 17.88 15.12
C LEU A 61 -5.32 16.67 14.91
N LEU A 62 -5.76 16.41 13.68
CA LEU A 62 -6.59 15.26 13.37
C LEU A 62 -5.88 13.93 13.71
N ASP A 63 -4.59 13.82 13.38
CA ASP A 63 -3.77 12.64 13.67
C ASP A 63 -3.71 12.32 15.18
N MET A 64 -3.77 13.33 16.06
CA MET A 64 -3.83 13.12 17.50
C MET A 64 -5.16 12.49 17.96
N ALA A 65 -6.26 12.76 17.25
CA ALA A 65 -7.56 12.17 17.53
C ALA A 65 -7.73 10.76 16.94
N ILE A 66 -6.95 10.42 15.90
CA ILE A 66 -6.97 9.09 15.29
C ILE A 66 -6.09 8.12 16.07
N SER A 67 -6.68 7.05 16.60
CA SER A 67 -5.94 5.94 17.21
C SER A 67 -5.61 4.84 16.17
N PRO A 68 -4.57 4.02 16.39
CA PRO A 68 -4.32 2.84 15.54
C PRO A 68 -5.52 1.88 15.45
N ALA A 69 -6.33 1.79 16.52
CA ALA A 69 -7.53 0.97 16.54
C ALA A 69 -8.62 1.53 15.60
N LEU A 70 -8.83 2.84 15.57
CA LEU A 70 -9.76 3.48 14.62
C LEU A 70 -9.35 3.21 13.17
N LEU A 71 -8.06 3.35 12.87
CA LEU A 71 -7.52 3.03 11.53
C LEU A 71 -7.74 1.58 11.15
N ARG A 72 -7.55 0.64 12.09
CA ARG A 72 -7.80 -0.78 11.86
C ARG A 72 -9.23 -1.07 11.44
N CYS A 73 -10.20 -0.41 12.06
CA CYS A 73 -11.61 -0.56 11.74
C CYS A 73 -11.96 0.12 10.40
N ALA A 74 -11.29 1.22 10.08
CA ALA A 74 -11.53 2.00 8.87
C ALA A 74 -11.02 1.30 7.60
N PHE A 75 -9.86 0.64 7.68
CA PHE A 75 -9.26 -0.09 6.56
C PHE A 75 -9.95 -1.45 6.36
N SER A 76 -10.94 -1.45 5.46
CA SER A 76 -11.66 -2.63 4.98
C SER A 76 -11.19 -3.06 3.58
N GLU A 77 -11.63 -4.24 3.13
CA GLU A 77 -11.38 -4.73 1.76
C GLU A 77 -11.93 -3.78 0.67
N GLU A 78 -12.92 -2.95 1.02
CA GLU A 78 -13.50 -1.94 0.13
C GLU A 78 -12.71 -0.62 0.11
N THR A 79 -11.72 -0.48 0.98
CA THR A 79 -10.92 0.75 1.06
C THR A 79 -10.00 0.83 -0.14
N ASP A 80 -10.08 1.93 -0.87
CA ASP A 80 -9.21 2.20 -2.00
C ASP A 80 -7.73 2.16 -1.56
N PRO A 81 -6.89 1.31 -2.18
CA PRO A 81 -5.46 1.28 -1.89
C PRO A 81 -4.78 2.65 -2.01
N GLU A 82 -5.27 3.57 -2.84
CA GLU A 82 -4.70 4.93 -2.96
C GLU A 82 -4.75 5.72 -1.66
N ILE A 83 -5.81 5.55 -0.88
CA ILE A 83 -5.95 6.18 0.43
C ILE A 83 -4.89 5.61 1.37
N ALA A 84 -4.72 4.28 1.40
CA ALA A 84 -3.69 3.64 2.23
C ALA A 84 -2.29 4.10 1.85
N GLU A 85 -2.01 4.31 0.57
CA GLU A 85 -0.70 4.79 0.13
C GLU A 85 -0.45 6.27 0.43
N ALA A 86 -1.46 7.13 0.26
CA ALA A 86 -1.39 8.53 0.69
C ALA A 86 -1.10 8.62 2.20
N MET A 87 -1.77 7.79 2.98
CA MET A 87 -1.54 7.62 4.42
C MET A 87 -0.12 7.15 4.73
N LEU A 88 0.38 6.16 3.97
CA LEU A 88 1.74 5.66 4.15
C LEU A 88 2.76 6.78 3.88
N ARG A 89 2.63 7.51 2.78
CA ARG A 89 3.48 8.67 2.44
C ARG A 89 3.47 9.71 3.55
N TYR A 90 2.28 10.08 4.05
CA TYR A 90 2.12 11.02 5.15
C TYR A 90 2.89 10.58 6.41
N PHE A 91 2.73 9.32 6.84
CA PHE A 91 3.44 8.83 8.03
C PHE A 91 4.95 8.70 7.83
N THR A 92 5.39 8.25 6.66
CA THR A 92 6.82 8.10 6.35
C THR A 92 7.53 9.43 6.19
N ARG A 93 6.83 10.50 5.78
CA ARG A 93 7.39 11.86 5.70
C ARG A 93 7.53 12.50 7.08
N LYS A 94 6.53 12.29 7.95
CA LYS A 94 6.55 12.77 9.33
C LYS A 94 7.75 12.21 10.13
N LYS A 95 8.17 10.96 9.85
CA LYS A 95 9.26 10.23 10.52
C LYS A 95 9.19 10.33 12.05
N ASP A 96 7.98 10.33 12.61
CA ASP A 96 7.76 10.52 14.04
C ASP A 96 8.17 9.26 14.81
N ALA A 97 9.02 9.41 15.82
CA ALA A 97 9.45 8.29 16.65
C ALA A 97 8.35 7.78 17.61
N ALA A 98 7.22 8.48 17.71
CA ALA A 98 6.09 8.08 18.53
C ALA A 98 5.58 6.67 18.16
N GLU A 99 5.44 5.80 19.18
CA GLU A 99 4.97 4.42 19.00
C GLU A 99 3.62 4.36 18.31
N ALA A 100 2.70 5.27 18.64
CA ALA A 100 1.41 5.38 17.98
C ALA A 100 1.54 5.62 16.46
N THR A 101 2.49 6.44 16.01
CA THR A 101 2.69 6.66 14.56
C THR A 101 3.30 5.44 13.89
N ARG A 102 4.23 4.73 14.56
CA ARG A 102 4.77 3.46 14.05
C ARG A 102 3.68 2.39 13.90
N ASP A 103 2.80 2.27 14.88
CA ASP A 103 1.64 1.36 14.86
C ASP A 103 0.58 1.72 13.80
N LYS A 104 0.50 3.00 13.39
CA LYS A 104 -0.33 3.39 12.24
C LYS A 104 0.34 3.01 10.92
N THR A 105 1.65 3.26 10.84
CA THR A 105 2.44 3.00 9.64
C THR A 105 2.51 1.51 9.33
N ASP A 106 2.77 0.66 10.34
CA ASP A 106 2.83 -0.79 10.13
C ASP A 106 1.46 -1.37 9.77
N LEU A 107 0.38 -0.82 10.31
CA LEU A 107 -0.99 -1.20 9.97
C LEU A 107 -1.30 -0.90 8.50
N VAL A 108 -0.97 0.31 8.05
CA VAL A 108 -1.16 0.72 6.65
C VAL A 108 -0.30 -0.13 5.70
N ALA A 109 0.97 -0.35 6.03
CA ALA A 109 1.85 -1.21 5.23
C ALA A 109 1.32 -2.67 5.19
N THR A 110 0.83 -3.19 6.32
CA THR A 110 0.21 -4.52 6.40
C THR A 110 -1.07 -4.60 5.58
N PHE A 111 -1.88 -3.53 5.57
CA PHE A 111 -3.09 -3.45 4.76
C PHE A 111 -2.76 -3.54 3.27
N LEU A 112 -1.78 -2.76 2.79
CA LEU A 112 -1.32 -2.79 1.40
C LEU A 112 -0.76 -4.17 1.00
N TYR A 113 -0.05 -4.84 1.92
CA TYR A 113 0.44 -6.20 1.67
C TYR A 113 -0.71 -7.21 1.54
N ARG A 114 -1.77 -7.09 2.35
CA ARG A 114 -2.92 -8.02 2.30
C ARG A 114 -3.81 -7.82 1.08
N HIS A 115 -3.82 -6.61 0.53
CA HIS A 115 -4.67 -6.23 -0.60
C HIS A 115 -3.80 -5.79 -1.79
N PRO A 116 -3.05 -6.73 -2.42
CA PRO A 116 -2.34 -6.40 -3.64
C PRO A 116 -3.30 -5.90 -4.71
N ARG A 117 -2.85 -4.91 -5.50
CA ARG A 117 -3.66 -4.39 -6.61
C ARG A 117 -3.83 -5.41 -7.73
N VAL A 118 -2.90 -6.36 -7.84
CA VAL A 118 -2.97 -7.50 -8.77
C VAL A 118 -2.95 -8.81 -7.97
N ALA A 119 -3.92 -9.70 -8.21
CA ALA A 119 -3.94 -11.00 -7.51
C ALA A 119 -2.65 -11.79 -7.78
N GLY A 120 -2.03 -12.34 -6.72
CA GLY A 120 -0.78 -13.10 -6.82
C GLY A 120 0.49 -12.25 -7.01
N GLN A 121 0.40 -10.92 -6.96
CA GLN A 121 1.54 -10.01 -7.19
C GLN A 121 2.75 -10.29 -6.28
N TRP A 122 2.52 -10.74 -5.05
CA TRP A 122 3.60 -11.02 -4.08
C TRP A 122 4.19 -12.43 -4.17
N GLU A 123 3.57 -13.33 -4.95
CA GLU A 123 3.96 -14.75 -5.00
C GLU A 123 5.11 -15.01 -6.00
N GLN A 124 5.41 -14.04 -6.86
CA GLN A 124 6.51 -14.11 -7.83
C GLN A 124 7.86 -13.89 -7.13
N ARG A 125 8.53 -14.98 -6.73
CA ARG A 125 9.85 -14.93 -6.10
C ARG A 125 10.97 -15.20 -7.10
N GLY A 126 11.98 -14.33 -7.11
CA GLY A 126 13.34 -14.71 -7.47
C GLY A 126 14.06 -15.33 -6.26
N TYR A 127 15.11 -16.10 -6.48
CA TYR A 127 16.12 -16.41 -5.45
C TYR A 127 17.48 -16.01 -6.02
N GLY A 128 18.26 -15.24 -5.26
CA GLY A 128 19.62 -14.85 -5.64
C GLY A 128 20.58 -16.04 -5.65
N LEU A 129 21.53 -16.04 -6.58
CA LEU A 129 22.61 -17.04 -6.69
C LEU A 129 23.64 -16.95 -5.53
N ASP A 130 23.66 -15.85 -4.78
CA ASP A 130 24.58 -15.57 -3.68
C ASP A 130 23.96 -15.79 -2.28
N GLY A 131 22.69 -16.22 -2.21
CA GLY A 131 21.97 -16.35 -0.95
C GLY A 131 21.54 -15.01 -0.32
N SER A 132 21.73 -13.88 -1.02
CA SER A 132 21.04 -12.63 -0.68
C SER A 132 19.56 -12.75 -1.11
N LEU A 133 18.64 -12.37 -0.22
CA LEU A 133 17.23 -12.33 -0.59
C LEU A 133 17.03 -11.23 -1.64
N PRO A 134 16.44 -11.52 -2.82
CA PRO A 134 15.96 -10.46 -3.71
C PRO A 134 15.05 -9.52 -2.93
N LEU A 135 15.05 -8.24 -3.33
CA LEU A 135 14.02 -7.30 -2.90
C LEU A 135 12.66 -7.95 -3.18
N SER A 136 11.83 -8.06 -2.16
CA SER A 136 10.52 -8.67 -2.33
C SER A 136 9.68 -7.83 -3.30
N PRO A 137 8.76 -8.43 -4.10
CA PRO A 137 7.87 -7.65 -4.97
C PRO A 137 7.11 -6.52 -4.25
N PHE A 138 6.77 -6.75 -2.97
CA PHE A 138 6.14 -5.73 -2.15
C PHE A 138 7.11 -4.60 -1.73
N GLU A 139 8.38 -4.92 -1.48
CA GLU A 139 9.41 -3.89 -1.24
C GLU A 139 9.61 -3.01 -2.47
N ILE A 140 9.60 -3.58 -3.67
CA ILE A 140 9.65 -2.83 -4.94
C ILE A 140 8.44 -1.87 -5.04
N ALA A 141 7.24 -2.38 -4.75
CA ALA A 141 6.05 -1.54 -4.72
C ALA A 141 6.17 -0.41 -3.67
N LEU A 142 6.72 -0.69 -2.49
CA LEU A 142 6.95 0.34 -1.47
C LEU A 142 8.01 1.37 -1.88
N ILE A 143 9.07 0.98 -2.59
CA ILE A 143 10.07 1.91 -3.15
C ILE A 143 9.40 2.85 -4.16
N GLU A 144 8.48 2.33 -4.97
CA GLU A 144 7.73 3.12 -5.93
C GLU A 144 6.74 4.08 -5.24
N ILE A 145 6.00 3.58 -4.24
CA ILE A 145 5.06 4.36 -3.44
C ILE A 145 5.80 5.50 -2.73
N LEU A 146 6.96 5.20 -2.15
CA LEU A 146 7.81 6.13 -1.39
C LEU A 146 8.94 6.72 -2.24
N SER A 147 8.77 6.78 -3.57
CA SER A 147 9.77 7.27 -4.52
C SER A 147 10.09 8.77 -4.37
N ASP A 148 9.34 9.47 -3.52
CA ASP A 148 9.54 10.83 -3.07
C ASP A 148 10.39 10.93 -1.80
N ALA A 149 10.34 9.92 -0.91
CA ALA A 149 11.07 9.95 0.36
C ALA A 149 12.57 9.65 0.18
N GLU A 150 13.45 10.35 0.91
CA GLU A 150 14.85 9.95 1.02
C GLU A 150 14.96 8.67 1.86
N VAL A 151 15.42 7.59 1.23
CA VAL A 151 15.62 6.27 1.83
C VAL A 151 17.13 6.03 1.96
N PRO A 152 17.72 6.20 3.16
CA PRO A 152 19.11 5.85 3.38
C PRO A 152 19.30 4.32 3.29
N PRO A 153 20.47 3.83 2.87
CA PRO A 153 20.74 2.39 2.85
C PRO A 153 20.62 1.79 4.25
N LEU A 154 20.09 0.58 4.34
CA LEU A 154 20.05 -0.17 5.60
C LEU A 154 21.47 -0.51 6.05
N SER A 155 21.74 -0.33 7.34
CA SER A 155 22.97 -0.82 7.96
C SER A 155 22.98 -2.35 8.03
N ASP A 156 24.18 -2.92 8.16
CA ASP A 156 24.34 -4.37 8.35
C ASP A 156 23.63 -4.86 9.62
N GLU A 157 23.63 -4.05 10.69
CA GLU A 157 22.92 -4.34 11.93
C GLU A 157 21.40 -4.46 11.72
N HIS A 158 20.78 -3.49 11.01
CA HIS A 158 19.36 -3.56 10.67
C HIS A 158 19.06 -4.75 9.77
N SER A 159 19.97 -5.10 8.85
CA SER A 159 19.83 -6.27 7.98
C SER A 159 19.86 -7.58 8.77
N GLN A 160 20.64 -7.67 9.85
CA GLN A 160 20.64 -8.81 10.77
C GLN A 160 19.36 -8.86 11.60
N LEU A 161 18.83 -7.71 12.05
CA LEU A 161 17.56 -7.64 12.77
C LEU A 161 16.39 -8.14 11.92
N LEU A 162 16.38 -7.84 10.61
CA LEU A 162 15.34 -8.32 9.70
C LEU A 162 15.26 -9.85 9.65
N ARG A 163 16.39 -10.56 9.70
CA ARG A 163 16.44 -12.03 9.72
C ARG A 163 15.82 -12.63 10.98
N GLN A 164 15.67 -11.86 12.06
CA GLN A 164 15.02 -12.34 13.29
C GLN A 164 13.51 -12.52 13.11
N PHE A 165 12.88 -11.82 12.16
CA PHE A 165 11.46 -12.00 11.86
C PHE A 165 11.15 -13.41 11.34
N ASP A 166 12.05 -14.04 10.59
CA ASP A 166 11.84 -15.39 10.06
C ASP A 166 11.74 -16.40 11.22
N LYS A 167 12.61 -16.29 12.23
CA LYS A 167 12.57 -17.12 13.44
C LYS A 167 11.26 -16.94 14.22
N LEU A 168 10.82 -15.69 14.41
CA LEU A 168 9.58 -15.36 15.10
C LEU A 168 8.35 -15.82 14.31
N GLN A 169 8.43 -15.82 12.98
CA GLN A 169 7.39 -16.33 12.11
C GLN A 169 7.26 -17.84 12.23
N ASP A 170 8.38 -18.58 12.18
CA ASP A 170 8.41 -20.03 12.36
C ASP A 170 7.86 -20.42 13.74
N GLU A 171 8.25 -19.70 14.80
CA GLU A 171 7.73 -19.90 16.15
C GLU A 171 6.19 -19.74 16.21
N ALA A 172 5.66 -18.69 15.57
CA ALA A 172 4.22 -18.44 15.51
C ALA A 172 3.47 -19.50 14.69
N GLN A 173 4.04 -19.98 13.58
CA GLN A 173 3.44 -21.01 12.74
C GLN A 173 3.40 -22.38 13.45
N ASN A 174 4.41 -22.69 14.26
CA ASN A 174 4.50 -23.94 15.00
C ASN A 174 3.64 -23.98 16.27
N ALA A 175 3.04 -22.86 16.68
CA ALA A 175 2.12 -22.83 17.82
C ALA A 175 0.88 -23.69 17.53
N ARG A 176 0.64 -24.68 18.40
CA ARG A 176 -0.47 -25.64 18.25
C ARG A 176 -1.82 -25.08 18.65
N ASP A 177 -1.83 -24.24 19.68
CA ASP A 177 -3.03 -23.58 20.18
C ASP A 177 -2.74 -22.12 20.53
N LEU A 178 -3.81 -21.36 20.75
CA LEU A 178 -3.70 -19.94 21.06
C LEU A 178 -2.97 -19.69 22.38
N ASN A 179 -3.03 -20.57 23.37
CA ASN A 179 -2.33 -20.37 24.64
C ASN A 179 -0.83 -20.48 24.49
N VAL A 180 -0.34 -21.50 23.77
CA VAL A 180 1.08 -21.64 23.43
C VAL A 180 1.56 -20.40 22.69
N LEU A 181 0.77 -19.90 21.73
CA LEU A 181 1.10 -18.67 21.02
C LEU A 181 1.18 -17.45 21.95
N LEU A 182 0.27 -17.32 22.93
CA LEU A 182 0.26 -16.19 23.86
C LEU A 182 1.35 -16.28 24.94
N GLU A 183 1.67 -17.48 25.40
CA GLU A 183 2.68 -17.77 26.43
C GLU A 183 4.12 -17.69 25.87
N SER A 184 4.30 -17.85 24.55
CA SER A 184 5.59 -17.73 23.86
C SER A 184 6.29 -16.36 24.02
N GLY A 185 5.54 -15.30 24.35
CA GLY A 185 6.07 -13.94 24.40
C GLY A 185 6.47 -13.38 23.02
N ILE A 186 6.00 -13.95 21.91
CA ILE A 186 6.30 -13.46 20.56
C ILE A 186 5.87 -11.99 20.38
N ILE A 187 4.68 -11.61 20.86
CA ILE A 187 4.15 -10.25 20.70
C ILE A 187 5.08 -9.17 21.29
N PRO A 188 5.51 -9.23 22.57
CA PRO A 188 6.42 -8.24 23.12
C PRO A 188 7.80 -8.26 22.43
N ARG A 189 8.32 -9.44 22.04
CA ARG A 189 9.59 -9.55 21.30
C ARG A 189 9.53 -8.87 19.93
N VAL A 190 8.42 -9.02 19.21
CA VAL A 190 8.20 -8.31 17.92
C VAL A 190 8.13 -6.81 18.13
N ARG A 191 7.47 -6.33 19.19
CA ARG A 191 7.41 -4.88 19.50
C ARG A 191 8.80 -4.32 19.80
N GLU A 192 9.60 -5.04 20.58
CA GLU A 192 10.98 -4.67 20.87
C GLU A 192 11.83 -4.63 19.59
N LEU A 193 11.72 -5.66 18.74
CA LEU A 193 12.40 -5.73 17.45
C LEU A 193 11.99 -4.59 16.50
N LYS A 194 10.70 -4.21 16.47
CA LYS A 194 10.23 -3.05 15.71
C LYS A 194 10.84 -1.75 16.24
N ARG A 195 10.97 -1.61 17.56
CA ARG A 195 11.56 -0.41 18.19
C ARG A 195 13.04 -0.27 17.89
N SER A 196 13.80 -1.37 17.76
CA SER A 196 15.24 -1.34 17.48
C SER A 196 15.61 -0.83 16.08
N PHE A 197 14.66 -0.71 15.15
CA PHE A 197 14.93 -0.08 13.84
C PHE A 197 14.97 1.45 13.89
N GLU A 198 14.54 2.07 15.00
CA GLU A 198 14.55 3.52 15.16
C GLU A 198 13.96 4.27 13.94
N ASN A 199 14.75 5.12 13.28
CA ASN A 199 14.34 5.86 12.08
C ASN A 199 14.33 4.98 10.82
N ALA A 200 15.12 3.89 10.80
CA ALA A 200 15.11 2.92 9.71
C ALA A 200 13.82 2.10 9.65
N PHE A 201 12.94 2.22 10.65
CA PHE A 201 11.60 1.61 10.65
C PHE A 201 10.80 1.95 9.38
N TYR A 202 10.96 3.18 8.86
CA TYR A 202 10.27 3.67 7.66
C TYR A 202 10.91 3.23 6.34
N HIS A 203 11.99 2.44 6.39
CA HIS A 203 12.64 1.93 5.20
C HIS A 203 11.73 0.92 4.47
N PRO A 204 11.60 0.98 3.13
CA PRO A 204 10.75 0.05 2.36
C PRO A 204 10.97 -1.42 2.68
N GLY A 205 12.23 -1.89 2.75
CA GLY A 205 12.54 -3.28 3.14
C GLY A 205 12.15 -3.67 4.57
N VAL A 206 12.21 -2.73 5.52
CA VAL A 206 11.78 -2.97 6.91
C VAL A 206 10.25 -3.08 6.95
N LEU A 207 9.55 -2.12 6.34
CA LEU A 207 8.10 -2.14 6.22
C LEU A 207 7.59 -3.38 5.47
N ALA A 208 8.26 -3.81 4.40
CA ALA A 208 7.88 -5.00 3.65
C ALA A 208 8.01 -6.27 4.50
N THR A 209 9.10 -6.40 5.25
CA THR A 209 9.32 -7.53 6.16
C THR A 209 8.30 -7.56 7.29
N ILE A 210 8.04 -6.41 7.92
CA ILE A 210 7.04 -6.27 8.99
C ILE A 210 5.63 -6.57 8.47
N ALA A 211 5.26 -6.04 7.29
CA ALA A 211 3.95 -6.27 6.70
C ALA A 211 3.71 -7.75 6.38
N ARG A 212 4.70 -8.43 5.80
CA ARG A 212 4.68 -9.88 5.56
C ARG A 212 4.51 -10.67 6.86
N TYR A 213 5.29 -10.33 7.88
CA TYR A 213 5.21 -10.94 9.20
C TYR A 213 3.81 -10.74 9.80
N ASN A 214 3.34 -9.50 9.90
CA ASN A 214 2.03 -9.14 10.46
C ASN A 214 0.87 -9.82 9.71
N ALA A 215 0.94 -9.96 8.38
CA ALA A 215 -0.05 -10.66 7.60
C ALA A 215 -0.08 -12.17 7.92
N THR A 216 1.09 -12.79 8.03
CA THR A 216 1.20 -14.23 8.32
C THR A 216 0.84 -14.54 9.76
N PHE A 217 1.38 -13.78 10.72
CA PHE A 217 1.04 -13.88 12.13
C PHE A 217 -0.46 -13.63 12.36
N GLY A 218 -1.03 -12.59 11.74
CA GLY A 218 -2.45 -12.28 11.84
C GLY A 218 -3.34 -13.43 11.38
N ARG A 219 -3.07 -14.02 10.21
CA ARG A 219 -3.81 -15.21 9.73
C ARG A 219 -3.73 -16.37 10.72
N ARG A 220 -2.53 -16.68 11.22
CA ARG A 220 -2.34 -17.77 12.17
C ARG A 220 -3.04 -17.51 13.51
N PHE A 221 -2.97 -16.27 13.99
CA PHE A 221 -3.67 -15.83 15.18
C PHE A 221 -5.19 -15.99 15.00
N ASP A 222 -5.74 -15.53 13.87
CA ASP A 222 -7.16 -15.63 13.56
C ASP A 222 -7.63 -17.08 13.50
N GLU A 223 -6.85 -17.97 12.89
CA GLU A 223 -7.12 -19.42 12.85
C GLU A 223 -7.21 -20.01 14.27
N LEU A 224 -6.18 -19.82 15.08
CA LEU A 224 -6.12 -20.34 16.45
C LEU A 224 -7.19 -19.71 17.35
N PHE A 225 -7.52 -18.44 17.12
CA PHE A 225 -8.56 -17.72 17.83
C PHE A 225 -9.96 -18.26 17.50
N ARG A 226 -10.26 -18.52 16.23
CA ARG A 226 -11.52 -19.15 15.80
C ARG A 226 -11.67 -20.56 16.35
N GLU A 227 -10.60 -21.35 16.30
CA GLU A 227 -10.58 -22.70 16.86
C GLU A 227 -10.88 -22.65 18.36
N ALA A 228 -10.18 -21.81 19.11
CA ALA A 228 -10.42 -21.68 20.54
C ALA A 228 -11.81 -21.15 20.87
N THR A 229 -12.32 -20.18 20.10
CA THR A 229 -13.69 -19.66 20.28
C THR A 229 -14.75 -20.73 20.03
N THR A 230 -14.53 -21.58 19.01
CA THR A 230 -15.41 -22.72 18.72
C THR A 230 -15.41 -23.74 19.86
N GLN A 231 -14.24 -24.05 20.40
CA GLN A 231 -14.11 -24.95 21.57
C GLN A 231 -14.82 -24.37 22.80
N ILE A 232 -14.68 -23.07 23.05
CA ILE A 232 -15.35 -22.37 24.16
C ILE A 232 -16.87 -22.39 23.97
N LYS A 233 -17.38 -22.11 22.76
CA LYS A 233 -18.83 -22.15 22.45
C LYS A 233 -19.39 -23.55 22.59
N ARG A 234 -18.67 -24.58 22.13
CA ARG A 234 -19.05 -25.98 22.31
C ARG A 234 -19.13 -26.35 23.78
N PHE A 235 -18.13 -25.98 24.57
CA PHE A 235 -18.13 -26.21 26.01
C PHE A 235 -19.29 -25.50 26.71
N ALA A 236 -19.59 -24.26 26.31
CA ALA A 236 -20.73 -23.51 26.85
C ALA A 236 -22.08 -24.18 26.51
N SER A 237 -22.23 -24.71 25.29
CA SER A 237 -23.40 -25.50 24.88
C SER A 237 -23.52 -26.80 25.68
N GLU A 238 -22.43 -27.54 25.85
CA GLU A 238 -22.41 -28.77 26.66
C GLU A 238 -22.77 -28.48 28.13
N LEU A 239 -22.31 -27.34 28.68
CA LEU A 239 -22.65 -26.89 30.03
C LEU A 239 -24.14 -26.51 30.15
N GLU A 240 -24.69 -25.83 29.13
CA GLU A 240 -26.11 -25.47 29.07
C GLU A 240 -27.00 -26.72 28.98
N GLU A 241 -26.63 -27.71 28.17
CA GLU A 241 -27.30 -29.02 28.10
C GLU A 241 -27.27 -29.76 29.44
N GLN A 242 -26.18 -29.62 30.20
CA GLN A 242 -26.06 -30.16 31.56
C GLN A 242 -26.78 -29.30 32.62
N GLY A 243 -27.35 -28.15 32.22
CA GLY A 243 -28.13 -27.26 33.07
C GLY A 243 -27.30 -26.31 33.95
N GLY A 244 -26.06 -26.02 33.56
CA GLY A 244 -25.20 -24.99 34.16
C GLY A 244 -25.32 -23.65 33.44
N THR A 245 -25.42 -22.55 34.20
CA THR A 245 -25.60 -21.19 33.64
C THR A 245 -24.36 -20.30 33.82
N ILE A 246 -23.49 -20.67 34.77
CA ILE A 246 -22.27 -19.93 35.12
C ILE A 246 -21.08 -20.82 34.71
N LEU A 247 -20.26 -20.33 33.80
CA LEU A 247 -19.00 -20.97 33.44
C LEU A 247 -18.00 -20.80 34.59
N GLY A 248 -17.94 -19.63 35.24
CA GLY A 248 -17.21 -19.43 36.51
C GLY A 248 -16.81 -17.97 36.73
N THR A 249 -16.12 -17.69 37.84
CA THR A 249 -15.71 -16.33 38.23
C THR A 249 -14.24 -16.11 37.89
N VAL A 250 -13.93 -15.10 37.05
CA VAL A 250 -12.55 -14.67 36.75
C VAL A 250 -12.40 -13.21 37.12
N ASP A 251 -11.37 -12.88 37.92
CA ASP A 251 -11.08 -11.52 38.39
C ASP A 251 -12.29 -10.83 39.09
N GLY A 252 -13.15 -11.61 39.75
CA GLY A 252 -14.35 -11.11 40.44
C GLY A 252 -15.60 -10.91 39.57
N VAL A 253 -15.55 -11.28 38.28
CA VAL A 253 -16.68 -11.19 37.34
C VAL A 253 -17.14 -12.59 36.94
N ASP A 254 -18.45 -12.84 37.09
CA ASP A 254 -19.08 -14.10 36.66
C ASP A 254 -19.23 -14.14 35.14
N VAL A 255 -18.56 -15.11 34.51
CA VAL A 255 -18.69 -15.40 33.08
C VAL A 255 -19.85 -16.38 32.91
N THR A 256 -20.95 -15.90 32.34
CA THR A 256 -22.14 -16.71 32.04
C THR A 256 -22.05 -17.30 30.63
N VAL A 257 -22.84 -18.33 30.36
CA VAL A 257 -23.03 -18.90 29.02
C VAL A 257 -23.50 -17.83 28.03
N GLU A 258 -24.35 -16.90 28.48
CA GLU A 258 -24.84 -15.77 27.69
C GLU A 258 -23.71 -14.79 27.28
N HIS A 259 -22.74 -14.53 28.16
CA HIS A 259 -21.56 -13.74 27.80
C HIS A 259 -20.75 -14.40 26.68
N VAL A 260 -20.61 -15.72 26.69
CA VAL A 260 -19.91 -16.46 25.63
C VAL A 260 -20.72 -16.49 24.33
N ALA A 261 -22.04 -16.66 24.40
CA ALA A 261 -22.93 -16.61 23.25
C ALA A 261 -22.91 -15.22 22.57
N SER A 262 -22.74 -14.15 23.35
CA SER A 262 -22.63 -12.77 22.86
C SER A 262 -21.29 -12.44 22.18
N LEU A 263 -20.27 -13.31 22.27
CA LEU A 263 -18.96 -13.12 21.62
C LEU A 263 -19.11 -13.30 20.09
N LYS A 264 -19.36 -12.17 19.41
CA LYS A 264 -19.26 -12.08 17.96
C LYS A 264 -17.79 -12.05 17.54
N GLU A 265 -17.34 -13.16 16.92
CA GLU A 265 -15.96 -13.38 16.45
C GLU A 265 -15.44 -12.22 15.60
N ASN A 266 -16.25 -11.72 14.66
CA ASN A 266 -15.87 -10.64 13.76
C ASN A 266 -15.79 -9.26 14.45
N GLU A 267 -16.52 -9.02 15.54
CA GLU A 267 -16.43 -7.77 16.29
C GLU A 267 -15.20 -7.77 17.22
N LEU A 268 -14.85 -8.92 17.81
CA LEU A 268 -13.66 -9.07 18.67
C LEU A 268 -12.35 -8.96 17.88
N LEU A 269 -12.30 -9.50 16.66
CA LEU A 269 -11.13 -9.40 15.78
C LEU A 269 -10.97 -7.99 15.18
N ARG A 270 -12.04 -7.19 15.16
CA ARG A 270 -12.02 -5.78 14.72
C ARG A 270 -11.67 -4.82 15.85
N ILE A 271 -12.05 -5.14 17.09
CA ILE A 271 -11.68 -4.37 18.28
C ILE A 271 -10.18 -4.56 18.57
N ASP A 272 -9.59 -3.57 19.24
CA ASP A 272 -8.18 -3.53 19.60
C ASP A 272 -7.68 -4.88 20.12
N TYR A 273 -6.69 -5.46 19.43
CA TYR A 273 -6.19 -6.81 19.67
C TYR A 273 -5.82 -7.03 21.15
N ALA A 274 -5.35 -5.99 21.85
CA ALA A 274 -5.05 -6.03 23.27
C ALA A 274 -6.30 -6.33 24.13
N ASN A 275 -7.43 -5.67 23.85
CA ASN A 275 -8.69 -5.88 24.58
C ASN A 275 -9.31 -7.25 24.26
N ALA A 276 -9.20 -7.70 23.01
CA ALA A 276 -9.60 -9.05 22.61
C ALA A 276 -8.72 -10.12 23.29
N LEU A 277 -7.41 -9.86 23.42
CA LEU A 277 -6.45 -10.72 24.11
C LEU A 277 -6.78 -10.88 25.59
N GLU A 278 -7.13 -9.79 26.28
CA GLU A 278 -7.47 -9.84 27.70
C GLU A 278 -8.75 -10.64 27.93
N LYS A 279 -9.79 -10.40 27.12
CA LYS A 279 -11.02 -11.18 27.17
C LYS A 279 -10.74 -12.66 26.91
N PHE A 280 -9.91 -12.98 25.92
CA PHE A 280 -9.53 -14.35 25.62
C PHE A 280 -8.69 -14.99 26.75
N ARG A 281 -7.72 -14.27 27.32
CA ARG A 281 -6.93 -14.74 28.47
C ARG A 281 -7.82 -15.07 29.67
N ARG A 282 -8.86 -14.26 29.92
CA ARG A 282 -9.85 -14.55 30.97
C ARG A 282 -10.60 -15.84 30.68
N VAL A 283 -11.08 -16.04 29.46
CA VAL A 283 -11.83 -17.26 29.08
C VAL A 283 -10.93 -18.51 29.04
N SER A 284 -9.67 -18.38 28.64
CA SER A 284 -8.71 -19.49 28.63
C SER A 284 -8.28 -19.91 30.05
N ARG A 285 -8.06 -18.95 30.95
CA ARG A 285 -7.85 -19.23 32.39
C ARG A 285 -9.06 -19.94 32.98
N LEU A 286 -10.27 -19.49 32.62
CA LEU A 286 -11.53 -20.09 33.06
C LEU A 286 -11.62 -21.57 32.67
N ARG A 287 -11.29 -21.91 31.42
CA ARG A 287 -11.20 -23.29 30.95
C ARG A 287 -10.22 -24.12 31.79
N LYS A 288 -8.98 -23.63 31.98
CA LYS A 288 -7.96 -24.31 32.79
C LYS A 288 -8.43 -24.57 34.24
N THR A 289 -9.21 -23.67 34.83
CA THR A 289 -9.79 -23.84 36.18
C THR A 289 -11.00 -24.78 36.24
N LEU A 290 -11.77 -24.92 35.17
CA LEU A 290 -12.98 -25.76 35.13
C LEU A 290 -12.70 -27.22 34.77
N GLU A 291 -11.70 -27.47 33.93
CA GLU A 291 -11.19 -28.83 33.67
C GLU A 291 -10.69 -29.53 34.97
N GLN A 292 -10.50 -28.77 36.07
CA GLN A 292 -10.02 -29.25 37.37
C GLN A 292 -11.10 -29.47 38.45
N ARG A 293 -12.41 -29.28 38.19
CA ARG A 293 -13.48 -29.48 39.20
C ARG A 293 -14.70 -30.28 38.68
N PRO A 294 -15.30 -31.19 39.49
CA PRO A 294 -16.55 -31.86 39.15
C PRO A 294 -17.79 -30.98 39.45
N PRO A 295 -18.95 -31.18 38.78
CA PRO A 295 -19.99 -30.16 38.69
C PRO A 295 -21.03 -30.20 39.82
N MET A 296 -21.53 -29.03 40.25
CA MET A 296 -22.71 -28.90 41.13
C MET A 296 -23.74 -27.85 40.66
N ARG A 297 -24.99 -28.33 40.57
CA ARG A 297 -26.36 -27.77 40.76
C ARG A 297 -26.75 -26.30 40.40
N ARG A 298 -27.50 -26.22 39.28
CA ARG A 298 -28.82 -25.59 38.95
C ARG A 298 -29.44 -24.49 39.84
N ILE A 299 -29.95 -23.44 39.18
CA ILE A 299 -31.30 -22.76 39.29
C ILE A 299 -31.58 -22.02 37.94
N ALA A 300 -32.84 -21.81 37.53
CA ALA A 300 -33.29 -21.54 36.14
C ALA A 300 -33.99 -20.17 35.85
N LYS A 301 -33.73 -19.63 34.63
CA LYS A 301 -34.57 -18.89 33.60
C LYS A 301 -35.25 -17.52 33.91
N PRO A 302 -35.71 -16.68 32.92
CA PRO A 302 -35.60 -16.71 31.42
C PRO A 302 -35.26 -15.36 30.68
N SER A 303 -35.21 -15.45 29.34
CA SER A 303 -34.82 -14.55 28.22
C SER A 303 -35.88 -13.57 27.64
N VAL A 304 -35.46 -12.55 26.84
CA VAL A 304 -36.25 -11.92 25.73
C VAL A 304 -35.34 -11.44 24.55
N THR A 305 -35.95 -11.34 23.37
CA THR A 305 -35.52 -11.37 21.94
C THR A 305 -35.12 -10.06 21.20
N ALA A 306 -34.28 -10.25 20.16
CA ALA A 306 -34.07 -9.62 18.83
C ALA A 306 -34.77 -8.31 18.33
N THR A 307 -34.07 -7.52 17.46
CA THR A 307 -34.45 -7.25 16.03
C THR A 307 -33.44 -6.37 15.23
N GLU A 308 -33.47 -6.56 13.90
CA GLU A 308 -32.67 -5.96 12.81
C GLU A 308 -33.08 -4.52 12.40
N ASN A 309 -32.23 -3.83 11.59
CA ASN A 309 -32.62 -3.18 10.31
C ASN A 309 -31.44 -2.53 9.52
N LYS A 310 -31.51 -2.64 8.17
CA LYS A 310 -30.81 -1.86 7.08
C LYS A 310 -31.83 -0.83 6.48
N PRO A 311 -31.61 0.03 5.44
CA PRO A 311 -30.55 0.07 4.38
C PRO A 311 -30.07 1.47 3.81
N SER A 312 -28.98 1.40 3.00
CA SER A 312 -28.59 2.04 1.70
C SER A 312 -28.69 3.56 1.38
N ALA A 313 -27.69 4.07 0.63
CA ALA A 313 -27.80 5.26 -0.24
C ALA A 313 -26.84 5.25 -1.45
N ASN A 314 -27.37 5.69 -2.61
CA ASN A 314 -26.77 5.80 -3.95
C ASN A 314 -25.72 6.91 -4.11
N ARG A 315 -24.73 6.71 -4.98
CA ARG A 315 -23.74 7.73 -5.40
C ARG A 315 -23.92 8.12 -6.87
N LYS A 316 -23.92 9.42 -7.17
CA LYS A 316 -24.02 10.02 -8.51
C LYS A 316 -22.64 10.12 -9.19
N LEU A 317 -22.59 9.94 -10.51
CA LEU A 317 -21.41 10.22 -11.36
C LEU A 317 -21.27 11.72 -11.62
N GLN A 318 -20.04 12.25 -11.49
CA GLN A 318 -19.66 13.60 -11.87
C GLN A 318 -18.81 13.60 -13.15
N THR A 319 -18.94 14.70 -13.91
CA THR A 319 -18.40 14.91 -15.25
C THR A 319 -16.93 15.36 -15.23
N ARG A 320 -16.17 14.93 -16.25
CA ARG A 320 -14.71 15.02 -16.38
C ARG A 320 -14.19 16.44 -16.67
N PRO A 321 -13.05 16.88 -16.11
CA PRO A 321 -12.29 18.03 -16.60
C PRO A 321 -11.37 17.64 -17.78
N SER A 322 -11.19 18.55 -18.75
CA SER A 322 -10.29 18.38 -19.91
C SER A 322 -9.00 19.18 -19.74
N LEU A 323 -7.83 18.56 -19.99
CA LEU A 323 -6.53 19.23 -20.06
C LEU A 323 -6.16 19.57 -21.51
N ASP A 324 -5.65 20.79 -21.73
CA ASP A 324 -5.13 21.23 -23.02
C ASP A 324 -3.65 20.82 -23.17
N ILE A 325 -3.42 19.63 -23.75
CA ILE A 325 -2.09 18.98 -23.84
C ILE A 325 -1.01 19.87 -24.48
N PRO A 326 -1.26 20.59 -25.59
CA PRO A 326 -0.27 21.50 -26.18
C PRO A 326 0.19 22.61 -25.24
N ALA A 327 -0.72 23.18 -24.44
CA ALA A 327 -0.40 24.27 -23.50
C ALA A 327 0.42 23.77 -22.31
N VAL A 328 0.11 22.57 -21.79
CA VAL A 328 0.84 21.95 -20.66
C VAL A 328 2.25 21.52 -21.08
N ARG A 329 2.42 20.97 -22.29
CA ARG A 329 3.75 20.63 -22.84
C ARG A 329 4.66 21.84 -23.00
N ALA A 330 4.10 22.98 -23.41
CA ALA A 330 4.86 24.23 -23.55
C ALA A 330 5.27 24.86 -22.19
N ALA A 331 4.63 24.45 -21.10
CA ALA A 331 4.84 25.00 -19.75
C ALA A 331 5.70 24.09 -18.83
N VAL A 332 6.23 22.97 -19.34
CA VAL A 332 7.06 22.05 -18.55
C VAL A 332 8.33 22.76 -18.07
N THR A 333 8.52 22.81 -16.75
CA THR A 333 9.68 23.47 -16.15
C THR A 333 10.88 22.51 -16.01
N PRO A 334 12.13 23.01 -16.05
CA PRO A 334 13.32 22.18 -15.79
C PRO A 334 13.31 21.50 -14.41
N GLN A 335 12.65 22.10 -13.42
CA GLN A 335 12.50 21.52 -12.07
C GLN A 335 11.61 20.28 -12.09
N GLN A 336 10.49 20.31 -12.82
CA GLN A 336 9.60 19.16 -12.99
C GLN A 336 10.28 18.01 -13.73
N ILE A 337 11.08 18.33 -14.77
CA ILE A 337 11.91 17.33 -15.46
C ILE A 337 12.88 16.68 -14.47
N SER A 338 13.59 17.49 -13.69
CA SER A 338 14.56 16.97 -12.70
C SER A 338 13.90 16.09 -11.62
N SER A 339 12.68 16.41 -11.19
CA SER A 339 11.96 15.58 -10.21
C SER A 339 11.52 14.25 -10.81
N GLU A 340 11.01 14.23 -12.04
CA GLU A 340 10.64 12.98 -12.71
C GLU A 340 11.87 12.13 -13.08
N GLU A 341 12.99 12.76 -13.44
CA GLU A 341 14.28 12.08 -13.65
C GLU A 341 14.78 11.33 -12.40
N ALA A 342 14.63 11.94 -11.23
CA ALA A 342 14.97 11.29 -9.97
C ALA A 342 14.07 10.08 -9.69
N LYS A 343 12.77 10.18 -9.98
CA LYS A 343 11.83 9.04 -9.85
C LYS A 343 12.15 7.94 -10.86
N LEU A 344 12.46 8.29 -12.11
CA LEU A 344 12.87 7.36 -13.15
C LEU A 344 14.13 6.58 -12.75
N SER A 345 15.12 7.26 -12.16
CA SER A 345 16.36 6.61 -11.70
C SER A 345 16.10 5.57 -10.62
N ARG A 346 15.14 5.81 -9.71
CA ARG A 346 14.73 4.84 -8.69
C ARG A 346 14.01 3.64 -9.29
N VAL A 347 13.12 3.88 -10.25
CA VAL A 347 12.42 2.80 -10.98
C VAL A 347 13.42 1.94 -11.76
N GLU A 348 14.36 2.58 -12.47
CA GLU A 348 15.40 1.90 -13.23
C GLU A 348 16.23 0.97 -12.33
N GLU A 349 16.73 1.49 -11.20
CA GLU A 349 17.52 0.69 -10.26
C GLU A 349 16.69 -0.42 -9.61
N SER A 350 15.42 -0.17 -9.27
CA SER A 350 14.52 -1.20 -8.73
C SER A 350 14.29 -2.36 -9.71
N ILE A 351 14.05 -2.05 -10.99
CA ILE A 351 13.90 -3.06 -12.04
C ILE A 351 15.22 -3.83 -12.19
N ARG A 352 16.35 -3.12 -12.19
CA ARG A 352 17.68 -3.70 -12.33
C ARG A 352 18.01 -4.68 -11.21
N VAL A 353 17.76 -4.32 -9.96
CA VAL A 353 17.96 -5.20 -8.80
C VAL A 353 17.07 -6.43 -8.92
N PHE A 354 15.78 -6.27 -9.28
CA PHE A 354 14.90 -7.40 -9.47
C PHE A 354 15.41 -8.37 -10.55
N VAL A 355 15.75 -7.85 -11.74
CA VAL A 355 16.16 -8.67 -12.90
C VAL A 355 17.46 -9.43 -12.61
N ARG A 356 18.42 -8.81 -11.91
CA ARG A 356 19.69 -9.43 -11.55
C ARG A 356 19.54 -10.59 -10.56
N VAL A 357 18.56 -10.50 -9.67
CA VAL A 357 18.37 -11.48 -8.59
C VAL A 357 17.27 -12.50 -8.93
N ALA A 358 16.41 -12.22 -9.91
CA ALA A 358 15.40 -13.15 -10.38
C ALA A 358 16.01 -14.39 -11.07
N ASP A 359 15.32 -15.53 -10.95
CA ASP A 359 15.67 -16.74 -11.71
C ASP A 359 15.67 -16.38 -13.21
N PRO A 360 16.67 -16.83 -13.99
CA PRO A 360 16.72 -16.62 -15.44
C PRO A 360 15.42 -16.92 -16.20
N LYS A 361 14.57 -17.81 -15.68
CA LYS A 361 13.25 -18.15 -16.23
C LYS A 361 12.17 -17.09 -15.97
N PHE A 362 12.27 -16.34 -14.88
CA PHE A 362 11.24 -15.39 -14.42
C PHE A 362 11.65 -13.91 -14.54
N ARG A 363 12.92 -13.62 -14.80
CA ARG A 363 13.45 -12.23 -14.93
C ARG A 363 12.82 -11.37 -16.03
N GLN A 364 11.99 -11.95 -16.90
CA GLN A 364 11.28 -11.23 -17.95
C GLN A 364 9.97 -10.60 -17.47
N VAL A 365 9.47 -10.97 -16.29
CA VAL A 365 8.23 -10.46 -15.73
C VAL A 365 8.55 -9.75 -14.42
N VAL A 366 8.57 -8.41 -14.47
CA VAL A 366 8.90 -7.57 -13.31
C VAL A 366 7.60 -7.06 -12.70
N PRO A 367 7.29 -7.39 -11.43
CA PRO A 367 6.10 -6.90 -10.76
C PRO A 367 6.26 -5.40 -10.47
N MET A 368 5.40 -4.59 -11.09
CA MET A 368 5.26 -3.15 -10.81
C MET A 368 4.04 -2.92 -9.92
N ARG A 369 3.84 -1.70 -9.42
CA ARG A 369 2.74 -1.38 -8.50
C ARG A 369 1.34 -1.72 -9.07
N PHE A 370 1.09 -1.52 -10.36
CA PHE A 370 -0.24 -1.72 -10.98
C PHE A 370 -0.32 -2.79 -12.06
N PHE A 371 0.81 -3.29 -12.52
CA PHE A 371 0.89 -4.20 -13.64
C PHE A 371 2.17 -5.02 -13.54
N ASN A 372 2.29 -6.05 -14.39
CA ASN A 372 3.54 -6.77 -14.56
C ASN A 372 4.23 -6.25 -15.82
N LEU A 373 5.42 -5.68 -15.67
CA LEU A 373 6.24 -5.21 -16.78
C LEU A 373 6.87 -6.42 -17.49
N ILE A 374 6.55 -6.58 -18.78
CA ILE A 374 7.06 -7.68 -19.59
C ILE A 374 8.26 -7.21 -20.41
N LEU A 375 9.44 -7.68 -20.00
CA LEU A 375 10.71 -7.43 -20.66
C LEU A 375 10.95 -8.46 -21.78
N THR A 376 11.49 -8.01 -22.90
CA THR A 376 12.10 -8.91 -23.88
C THR A 376 13.37 -9.55 -23.31
N PRO A 377 13.87 -10.66 -23.90
CA PRO A 377 15.13 -11.25 -23.48
C PRO A 377 16.30 -10.25 -23.51
N ALA A 378 16.36 -9.39 -24.53
CA ALA A 378 17.40 -8.37 -24.67
C ALA A 378 17.24 -7.21 -23.68
N GLU A 379 16.02 -6.84 -23.32
CA GLU A 379 15.74 -5.89 -22.23
C GLU A 379 16.21 -6.45 -20.89
N ALA A 380 15.85 -7.70 -20.56
CA ALA A 380 16.30 -8.36 -19.34
C ALA A 380 17.83 -8.52 -19.26
N GLU A 381 18.50 -8.76 -20.40
CA GLU A 381 19.96 -8.79 -20.48
C GLU A 381 20.57 -7.40 -20.23
N ALA A 382 20.00 -6.34 -20.82
CA ALA A 382 20.46 -4.98 -20.59
C ALA A 382 20.38 -4.59 -19.11
N PHE A 383 19.28 -4.92 -18.41
CA PHE A 383 19.15 -4.70 -16.96
C PHE A 383 20.10 -5.59 -16.13
N SER A 384 20.57 -6.71 -16.67
CA SER A 384 21.57 -7.56 -16.03
C SER A 384 23.01 -7.08 -16.29
N ALA A 385 23.24 -6.16 -17.22
CA ALA A 385 24.57 -5.80 -17.70
C ALA A 385 25.44 -5.11 -16.63
N ASP A 386 26.67 -5.56 -16.45
CA ASP A 386 27.67 -4.92 -15.58
C ASP A 386 28.57 -3.91 -16.31
N TYR A 387 28.50 -3.89 -17.63
CA TYR A 387 29.32 -3.04 -18.50
C TYR A 387 28.71 -1.66 -18.76
N LEU A 388 27.69 -1.23 -18.00
CA LEU A 388 26.98 0.04 -18.22
C LEU A 388 27.87 1.28 -18.08
N GLN A 389 29.01 1.18 -17.39
CA GLN A 389 29.98 2.27 -17.24
C GLN A 389 31.01 2.34 -18.38
N GLU A 390 31.04 1.35 -19.26
CA GLU A 390 31.97 1.35 -20.38
C GLU A 390 31.60 2.41 -21.44
N LYS A 391 32.61 2.87 -22.18
CA LYS A 391 32.44 3.70 -23.38
C LYS A 391 32.40 2.83 -24.65
N SER A 392 31.60 1.77 -24.61
CA SER A 392 31.46 0.80 -25.69
C SER A 392 30.07 0.90 -26.33
N LEU A 393 29.93 0.54 -27.60
CA LEU A 393 28.62 0.54 -28.28
C LEU A 393 27.62 -0.34 -27.51
N ARG A 394 28.06 -1.50 -26.99
CA ARG A 394 27.20 -2.39 -26.19
C ARG A 394 26.65 -1.68 -24.93
N ALA A 395 27.48 -0.87 -24.26
CA ALA A 395 27.07 -0.14 -23.08
C ALA A 395 26.11 1.01 -23.43
N GLU A 396 26.33 1.69 -24.55
CA GLU A 396 25.40 2.71 -25.06
C GLU A 396 24.05 2.11 -25.45
N VAL A 397 24.04 0.95 -26.10
CA VAL A 397 22.82 0.20 -26.44
C VAL A 397 22.09 -0.21 -25.17
N ALA A 398 22.78 -0.80 -24.19
CA ALA A 398 22.16 -1.19 -22.92
C ALA A 398 21.58 0.02 -22.16
N ARG A 399 22.33 1.12 -22.03
CA ARG A 399 21.83 2.37 -21.39
C ARG A 399 20.61 2.94 -22.11
N ALA A 400 20.58 2.91 -23.44
CA ALA A 400 19.42 3.36 -24.21
C ALA A 400 18.19 2.45 -23.96
N ILE A 401 18.38 1.13 -23.91
CA ILE A 401 17.31 0.17 -23.58
C ILE A 401 16.76 0.41 -22.17
N LEU A 402 17.65 0.52 -21.17
CA LEU A 402 17.28 0.79 -19.77
C LEU A 402 16.40 2.03 -19.68
N ARG A 403 16.80 3.08 -20.40
CA ARG A 403 16.09 4.34 -20.41
C ARG A 403 14.71 4.22 -21.05
N LEU A 404 14.60 3.62 -22.23
CA LEU A 404 13.32 3.44 -22.93
C LEU A 404 12.32 2.63 -22.08
N VAL A 405 12.79 1.52 -21.49
CA VAL A 405 11.95 0.65 -20.66
C VAL A 405 11.50 1.39 -19.38
N SER A 406 12.41 2.09 -18.71
CA SER A 406 12.08 2.80 -17.46
C SER A 406 11.08 3.94 -17.69
N VAL A 407 11.23 4.70 -18.78
CA VAL A 407 10.25 5.72 -19.17
C VAL A 407 8.89 5.08 -19.48
N GLY A 408 8.85 3.99 -20.27
CA GLY A 408 7.60 3.29 -20.58
C GLY A 408 6.91 2.70 -19.35
N ALA A 409 7.67 2.13 -18.41
CA ALA A 409 7.14 1.59 -17.15
C ALA A 409 6.56 2.70 -16.27
N ARG A 410 7.23 3.86 -16.18
CA ARG A 410 6.75 5.03 -15.43
C ARG A 410 5.52 5.66 -16.08
N MET A 411 5.48 5.79 -17.41
CA MET A 411 4.29 6.27 -18.15
C MET A 411 3.09 5.35 -17.94
N THR A 412 3.29 4.03 -18.01
CA THR A 412 2.23 3.06 -17.73
C THR A 412 1.73 3.18 -16.28
N THR A 413 2.64 3.38 -15.34
CA THR A 413 2.31 3.58 -13.92
C THR A 413 1.42 4.82 -13.73
N GLU A 414 1.87 5.97 -14.22
CA GLU A 414 1.12 7.23 -14.11
C GLU A 414 -0.20 7.20 -14.90
N LEU A 415 -0.28 6.43 -15.99
CA LEU A 415 -1.51 6.23 -16.73
C LEU A 415 -2.55 5.43 -15.93
N GLU A 416 -2.11 4.39 -15.20
CA GLU A 416 -3.01 3.64 -14.31
C GLU A 416 -3.45 4.48 -13.11
N GLU A 417 -2.58 5.36 -12.58
CA GLU A 417 -2.96 6.32 -11.54
C GLU A 417 -4.00 7.31 -12.05
N LEU A 418 -3.78 7.89 -13.23
CA LEU A 418 -4.70 8.84 -13.86
C LEU A 418 -6.10 8.23 -14.00
N ARG A 419 -6.20 6.96 -14.41
CA ARG A 419 -7.48 6.25 -14.57
C ARG A 419 -8.22 6.03 -13.26
N ARG A 420 -7.51 5.88 -12.14
CA ARG A 420 -8.13 5.66 -10.83
C ARG A 420 -8.45 6.96 -10.11
N ALA A 421 -7.64 7.98 -10.34
CA ALA A 421 -7.90 9.35 -9.90
C ALA A 421 -9.10 10.01 -10.62
N GLU A 422 -9.88 9.28 -11.44
CA GLU A 422 -11.07 9.79 -12.14
C GLU A 422 -12.06 10.51 -11.21
N ASN A 423 -12.14 10.11 -9.94
CA ASN A 423 -13.04 10.71 -8.95
C ASN A 423 -12.42 11.87 -8.15
N SER A 424 -11.14 12.20 -8.39
CA SER A 424 -10.40 13.25 -7.69
C SER A 424 -9.76 14.22 -8.69
N PRO A 425 -10.41 15.36 -8.99
CA PRO A 425 -9.93 16.31 -10.01
C PRO A 425 -8.51 16.82 -9.80
N SER A 426 -8.09 16.99 -8.54
CA SER A 426 -6.75 17.44 -8.18
C SER A 426 -5.69 16.37 -8.47
N LEU A 427 -5.92 15.13 -8.04
CA LEU A 427 -5.01 14.00 -8.35
C LEU A 427 -4.98 13.72 -9.85
N TRP A 428 -6.14 13.78 -10.51
CA TRP A 428 -6.22 13.58 -11.96
C TRP A 428 -5.36 14.60 -12.71
N ARG A 429 -5.47 15.89 -12.36
CA ARG A 429 -4.65 16.94 -12.97
C ARG A 429 -3.16 16.69 -12.74
N LEU A 430 -2.80 16.31 -11.53
CA LEU A 430 -1.43 16.07 -11.11
C LEU A 430 -0.77 14.90 -11.87
N HIS A 431 -1.46 13.77 -12.00
CA HIS A 431 -1.01 12.65 -12.84
C HIS A 431 -0.97 13.04 -14.32
N GLY A 432 -1.91 13.87 -14.78
CA GLY A 432 -1.92 14.41 -16.14
C GLY A 432 -0.70 15.30 -16.44
N GLU A 433 -0.32 16.16 -15.50
CA GLU A 433 0.88 17.00 -15.59
C GLU A 433 2.15 16.13 -15.55
N SER A 434 2.23 15.13 -14.67
CA SER A 434 3.35 14.16 -14.65
C SER A 434 3.49 13.42 -15.98
N LEU A 435 2.39 12.98 -16.59
CA LEU A 435 2.39 12.34 -17.90
C LEU A 435 2.86 13.29 -19.01
N ALA A 436 2.52 14.58 -18.93
CA ALA A 436 3.02 15.58 -19.88
C ALA A 436 4.54 15.78 -19.77
N VAL A 437 5.09 15.76 -18.55
CA VAL A 437 6.55 15.81 -18.32
C VAL A 437 7.23 14.55 -18.86
N LEU A 438 6.67 13.36 -18.58
CA LEU A 438 7.21 12.09 -19.08
C LEU A 438 7.21 12.01 -20.61
N LEU A 439 6.22 12.60 -21.26
CA LEU A 439 6.14 12.75 -22.71
C LEU A 439 7.26 13.64 -23.29
N GLU A 440 7.81 14.59 -22.53
CA GLU A 440 8.97 15.40 -22.95
C GLU A 440 10.29 14.66 -22.71
N ILE A 441 10.36 13.91 -21.61
CA ILE A 441 11.47 13.01 -21.32
C ILE A 441 11.58 11.90 -22.39
N GLU A 442 10.45 11.36 -22.84
CA GLU A 442 10.36 10.38 -23.93
C GLU A 442 10.95 10.93 -25.23
N ARG A 443 10.62 12.17 -25.61
CA ARG A 443 11.19 12.85 -26.78
C ARG A 443 12.72 12.91 -26.71
N THR A 444 13.24 13.30 -25.55
CA THR A 444 14.70 13.38 -25.32
C THR A 444 15.34 11.99 -25.39
N ALA A 445 14.68 10.97 -24.84
CA ALA A 445 15.14 9.58 -24.91
C ALA A 445 15.13 9.03 -26.35
N HIS A 446 14.14 9.42 -27.17
CA HIS A 446 14.09 9.06 -28.60
C HIS A 446 15.24 9.68 -29.39
N GLU A 447 15.54 10.95 -29.17
CA GLU A 447 16.65 11.63 -29.84
C GLU A 447 18.00 10.99 -29.47
N ALA A 448 18.20 10.66 -28.19
CA ALA A 448 19.38 9.95 -27.73
C ALA A 448 19.49 8.55 -28.34
N THR A 449 18.39 7.78 -28.34
CA THR A 449 18.31 6.45 -28.95
C THR A 449 18.57 6.50 -30.45
N GLY A 450 18.05 7.51 -31.16
CA GLY A 450 18.28 7.69 -32.59
C GLY A 450 19.76 7.87 -32.95
N ARG A 451 20.53 8.54 -32.08
CA ARG A 451 21.99 8.64 -32.22
C ARG A 451 22.66 7.28 -32.06
N VAL A 452 22.26 6.50 -31.05
CA VAL A 452 22.80 5.14 -30.81
C VAL A 452 22.45 4.19 -31.96
N ILE A 453 21.22 4.23 -32.48
CA ILE A 453 20.81 3.44 -33.65
C ILE A 453 21.68 3.78 -34.87
N SER A 454 21.94 5.07 -35.10
CA SER A 454 22.79 5.52 -36.22
C SER A 454 24.23 5.00 -36.08
N SER A 455 24.79 5.06 -34.87
CA SER A 455 26.11 4.49 -34.55
C SER A 455 26.15 2.97 -34.75
N ALA A 456 25.14 2.25 -34.26
CA ALA A 456 25.03 0.80 -34.42
C ALA A 456 24.90 0.37 -35.89
N LYS A 457 24.18 1.14 -36.71
CA LYS A 457 24.09 0.93 -38.18
C LYS A 457 25.44 1.10 -38.86
N GLN A 458 26.20 2.14 -38.50
CA GLN A 458 27.54 2.38 -39.06
C GLN A 458 28.52 1.24 -38.72
N GLN A 459 28.36 0.62 -37.55
CA GLN A 459 29.17 -0.52 -37.11
C GLN A 459 28.63 -1.88 -37.59
N GLY A 460 27.54 -1.91 -38.38
CA GLY A 460 26.95 -3.15 -38.91
C GLY A 460 26.27 -4.04 -37.87
N ASN A 461 25.98 -3.53 -36.67
CA ASN A 461 25.34 -4.31 -35.60
C ASN A 461 23.80 -4.31 -35.75
N THR A 462 23.30 -5.13 -36.67
CA THR A 462 21.87 -5.22 -37.00
C THR A 462 21.02 -5.67 -35.81
N ASN A 463 21.51 -6.60 -34.99
CA ASN A 463 20.79 -7.08 -33.80
C ASN A 463 20.55 -5.97 -32.77
N ALA A 464 21.56 -5.12 -32.52
CA ALA A 464 21.39 -3.96 -31.62
C ALA A 464 20.38 -2.95 -32.16
N VAL A 465 20.36 -2.73 -33.48
CA VAL A 465 19.39 -1.85 -34.15
C VAL A 465 17.96 -2.40 -33.99
N GLU A 466 17.75 -3.68 -34.29
CA GLU A 466 16.44 -4.33 -34.17
C GLU A 466 15.93 -4.31 -32.73
N THR A 467 16.80 -4.59 -31.76
CA THR A 467 16.47 -4.55 -30.33
C THR A 467 16.05 -3.15 -29.90
N LEU A 468 16.83 -2.12 -30.25
CA LEU A 468 16.50 -0.73 -29.91
C LEU A 468 15.20 -0.28 -30.57
N GLN A 469 14.95 -0.67 -31.83
CA GLN A 469 13.71 -0.36 -32.52
C GLN A 469 12.49 -1.05 -31.89
N ALA A 470 12.65 -2.30 -31.42
CA ALA A 470 11.59 -3.01 -30.74
C ALA A 470 11.20 -2.33 -29.41
N SER A 471 12.18 -1.98 -28.58
CA SER A 471 11.94 -1.24 -27.33
C SER A 471 11.41 0.17 -27.60
N GLN A 472 11.89 0.85 -28.65
CA GLN A 472 11.38 2.15 -29.08
C GLN A 472 9.91 2.08 -29.51
N LYS A 473 9.52 1.02 -30.23
CA LYS A 473 8.13 0.79 -30.62
C LYS A 473 7.22 0.59 -29.41
N LYS A 474 7.64 -0.22 -28.42
CA LYS A 474 6.87 -0.38 -27.16
C LYS A 474 6.63 0.95 -26.45
N LEU A 475 7.65 1.81 -26.39
CA LEU A 475 7.52 3.14 -25.80
C LEU A 475 6.54 4.03 -26.60
N ASN A 476 6.62 4.01 -27.93
CA ASN A 476 5.68 4.74 -28.79
C ASN A 476 4.24 4.28 -28.57
N ASP A 477 4.00 2.96 -28.49
CA ASP A 477 2.66 2.40 -28.28
C ASP A 477 2.08 2.89 -26.93
N CYS A 478 2.92 2.98 -25.88
CA CYS A 478 2.55 3.55 -24.58
C CYS A 478 2.29 5.06 -24.67
N SER A 479 3.16 5.81 -25.36
CA SER A 479 3.05 7.25 -25.58
C SER A 479 1.76 7.63 -26.32
N GLU A 480 1.40 6.88 -27.36
CA GLU A 480 0.13 7.03 -28.07
C GLU A 480 -1.08 6.81 -27.15
N LEU A 481 -1.02 5.81 -26.27
CA LEU A 481 -2.11 5.53 -25.33
C LEU A 481 -2.26 6.66 -24.30
N VAL A 482 -1.16 7.21 -23.81
CA VAL A 482 -1.15 8.39 -22.94
C VAL A 482 -1.77 9.58 -23.64
N LEU A 483 -1.34 9.89 -24.88
CA LEU A 483 -1.89 11.00 -25.67
C LEU A 483 -3.40 10.83 -25.92
N LYS A 484 -3.85 9.62 -26.27
CA LYS A 484 -5.28 9.32 -26.44
C LYS A 484 -6.08 9.48 -25.14
N THR A 485 -5.49 9.17 -24.00
CA THR A 485 -6.16 9.24 -22.69
C THR A 485 -6.26 10.69 -22.19
N LEU A 486 -5.24 11.50 -22.45
CA LEU A 486 -5.23 12.92 -22.09
C LEU A 486 -6.06 13.79 -23.05
N ALA A 487 -6.32 13.31 -24.28
CA ALA A 487 -7.00 14.09 -25.31
C ALA A 487 -8.47 14.37 -24.92
N PRO A 488 -9.00 15.57 -25.23
CA PRO A 488 -10.41 15.86 -25.01
C PRO A 488 -11.27 14.93 -25.89
N LYS A 489 -12.23 14.24 -25.29
CA LYS A 489 -13.24 13.47 -26.06
C LYS A 489 -14.00 14.45 -26.96
N PRO A 490 -14.22 14.15 -28.25
CA PRO A 490 -15.10 14.96 -29.08
C PRO A 490 -16.49 14.98 -28.45
N ALA A 491 -17.03 16.18 -28.24
CA ALA A 491 -18.39 16.35 -27.76
C ALA A 491 -19.34 15.60 -28.69
N GLU A 492 -20.04 14.59 -28.17
CA GLU A 492 -21.19 14.02 -28.86
C GLU A 492 -22.17 15.16 -29.12
N LYS A 493 -22.25 15.57 -30.39
CA LYS A 493 -23.25 16.55 -30.84
C LYS A 493 -24.60 16.01 -30.42
N ALA A 494 -25.23 16.69 -29.45
CA ALA A 494 -26.65 16.56 -29.18
C ALA A 494 -27.38 16.88 -30.50
N VAL A 495 -27.79 15.83 -31.21
CA VAL A 495 -28.72 15.95 -32.33
C VAL A 495 -30.07 16.25 -31.71
N SER A 496 -30.32 17.53 -31.44
CA SER A 496 -31.66 18.07 -31.27
C SER A 496 -32.38 17.91 -32.61
N ALA A 497 -33.14 16.82 -32.74
CA ALA A 497 -34.10 16.65 -33.81
C ALA A 497 -35.21 17.70 -33.63
N VAL A 498 -35.07 18.80 -34.37
CA VAL A 498 -36.16 19.69 -34.74
C VAL A 498 -37.03 18.94 -35.74
N SER A 499 -38.24 18.61 -35.33
CA SER A 499 -39.42 18.38 -36.17
C SER A 499 -40.61 18.88 -35.34
N GLY A 500 -41.35 19.94 -35.68
CA GLY A 500 -41.63 20.53 -36.98
C GLY A 500 -43.05 20.17 -37.39
N ASN A 501 -43.99 21.03 -36.97
CA ASN A 501 -45.43 21.14 -37.31
C ASN A 501 -46.41 20.06 -36.84
#